data_AF-A0A1Z4NLX8-F1
#
_entry.id   AF-A0A1Z4NLX8-F1
#
_cell.length_a   1.000
_cell.length_b   1.000
_cell.length_c   1.000
_cell.angle_alpha   90.00
_cell.angle_beta   90.00
_cell.angle_gamma   90.00
#
_symmetry.space_group_name_H-M   'P 1'
#
loop_
_entity.id
_entity.type
_entity.pdbx_description
1 polymer ?
#
loop_
_entity_poly.entity_id
_entity_poly.type
_entity_poly.pdbx_seq_one_letter_code
_entity_poly.pdbx_strand_id
1 'polypeptide(L)'
;MVDNWHFAAMWLFSLNLIAYGLYILFTRRWKHRFVGQNDINALQKSSNPKRLHYAWHRLVYTTIIPILILSIFTGMGMYKPAQFPWIVECFGSWQALRIVHFASVPIILLYVIIHPLLARKSGGEVLVESMFW
;
A
#
# COMPACT_ATOMS: atom_id res chain seq x y z
N MET A 1 -23.90 7.08 11.20
CA MET A 1 -23.26 6.15 12.16
C MET A 1 -22.45 5.19 11.31
N VAL A 2 -21.19 4.94 11.66
CA VAL A 2 -20.37 3.95 10.95
C VAL A 2 -20.68 2.58 11.56
N ASP A 3 -21.17 1.65 10.75
CA ASP A 3 -21.65 0.35 11.22
C ASP A 3 -20.49 -0.49 11.80
N ASN A 4 -20.81 -1.38 12.75
CA ASN A 4 -19.84 -2.30 13.37
C ASN A 4 -19.04 -3.11 12.33
N TRP A 5 -19.61 -3.34 11.16
CA TRP A 5 -18.98 -4.00 10.02
C TRP A 5 -17.74 -3.27 9.50
N HIS A 6 -17.74 -1.94 9.49
CA HIS A 6 -16.59 -1.17 9.05
C HIS A 6 -15.40 -1.35 10.01
N PHE A 7 -15.67 -1.32 11.31
CA PHE A 7 -14.63 -1.56 12.32
C PHE A 7 -14.12 -3.01 12.31
N ALA A 8 -15.00 -3.98 12.09
CA ALA A 8 -14.60 -5.37 11.92
C ALA A 8 -13.70 -5.55 10.68
N ALA A 9 -14.08 -4.96 9.54
CA ALA A 9 -13.28 -4.98 8.32
C ALA A 9 -11.94 -4.25 8.50
N MET A 10 -11.93 -3.12 9.22
CA MET A 10 -10.71 -2.39 9.58
C MET A 10 -9.76 -3.29 10.37
N TRP A 11 -10.22 -3.97 11.42
CA TRP A 11 -9.39 -4.88 12.22
C TRP A 11 -8.84 -6.03 11.40
N LEU A 12 -9.67 -6.66 10.57
CA LEU A 12 -9.26 -7.75 9.69
C LEU A 12 -8.19 -7.28 8.69
N PHE A 13 -8.39 -6.11 8.09
CA PHE A 13 -7.43 -5.48 7.19
C PHE A 13 -6.11 -5.13 7.90
N SER A 14 -6.19 -4.52 9.09
CA SER A 14 -5.02 -4.15 9.88
C SER A 14 -4.18 -5.34 10.30
N LEU A 15 -4.81 -6.41 10.82
CA LEU A 15 -4.11 -7.62 11.23
C LEU A 15 -3.45 -8.31 10.04
N ASN A 16 -4.13 -8.39 8.89
CA ASN A 16 -3.53 -8.94 7.66
C ASN A 16 -2.31 -8.14 7.22
N LEU A 17 -2.41 -6.81 7.20
CA LEU A 17 -1.29 -5.96 6.79
C LEU A 17 -0.11 -6.06 7.77
N ILE A 18 -0.37 -6.09 9.07
CA ILE A 18 0.66 -6.25 10.11
C ILE A 18 1.33 -7.61 9.97
N ALA A 19 0.56 -8.70 9.86
CA ALA A 19 1.11 -10.04 9.71
C ALA A 19 1.98 -10.15 8.45
N TYR A 20 1.53 -9.59 7.32
CA TYR A 20 2.29 -9.57 6.08
C TYR A 20 3.54 -8.68 6.17
N GLY A 21 3.41 -7.50 6.79
CA GLY A 21 4.52 -6.58 7.02
C GLY A 21 5.60 -7.19 7.91
N LEU A 22 5.21 -7.83 9.02
CA LEU A 22 6.10 -8.57 9.89
C LEU A 22 6.75 -9.73 9.14
N TYR A 23 5.99 -10.51 8.35
CA TYR A 23 6.54 -11.60 7.55
C TYR A 23 7.64 -11.11 6.60
N ILE A 24 7.43 -10.00 5.87
CA ILE A 24 8.43 -9.41 4.98
C ILE A 24 9.65 -8.88 5.75
N LEU A 25 9.41 -8.25 6.90
CA LEU A 25 10.45 -7.69 7.78
C LEU A 25 11.34 -8.81 8.34
N PHE A 26 10.75 -9.90 8.83
CA PHE A 26 11.47 -11.06 9.35
C PHE A 26 12.18 -11.85 8.26
N THR A 27 11.56 -12.05 7.08
CA THR A 27 12.23 -12.74 5.96
C THR A 27 13.31 -11.88 5.28
N ARG A 28 13.46 -10.60 5.66
CA ARG A 28 14.42 -9.63 5.06
C ARG A 28 14.35 -9.56 3.53
N ARG A 29 13.26 -10.05 2.92
CA ARG A 29 13.04 -10.07 1.47
C ARG A 29 12.92 -8.66 0.89
N TRP A 30 12.76 -7.66 1.76
CA TRP A 30 12.83 -6.24 1.42
C TRP A 30 14.09 -5.83 0.66
N LYS A 31 15.22 -6.51 0.87
CA LYS A 31 16.53 -6.13 0.29
C LYS A 31 16.64 -6.51 -1.19
N HIS A 32 15.84 -7.47 -1.66
CA HIS A 32 15.81 -7.91 -3.05
C HIS A 32 14.52 -7.53 -3.77
N ARG A 33 13.46 -7.10 -3.05
CA ARG A 33 12.12 -6.88 -3.60
C ARG A 33 11.69 -5.41 -3.65
N PHE A 34 12.25 -4.54 -2.82
CA PHE A 34 12.02 -3.09 -2.90
C PHE A 34 13.07 -2.41 -3.79
N VAL A 35 12.68 -1.28 -4.39
CA VAL A 35 13.52 -0.48 -5.31
C VAL A 35 14.87 -0.20 -4.65
N GLY A 36 15.92 -0.87 -5.14
CA GLY A 36 17.30 -0.56 -4.78
C GLY A 36 17.86 0.53 -5.67
N GLN A 37 18.97 1.16 -5.26
CA GLN A 37 19.67 2.23 -6.00
C GLN A 37 19.92 1.88 -7.50
N ASN A 38 20.02 0.57 -7.82
CA ASN A 38 20.17 0.07 -9.19
C ASN A 38 18.91 0.21 -10.08
N ASP A 39 17.69 0.18 -9.52
CA ASP A 39 16.44 0.37 -10.27
C ASP A 39 16.23 1.86 -10.63
N ILE A 40 16.65 2.78 -9.76
CA ILE A 40 16.67 4.24 -10.03
C ILE A 40 17.67 4.57 -11.14
N ASN A 41 18.86 3.95 -11.11
CA ASN A 41 19.85 4.08 -12.19
C ASN A 41 19.36 3.46 -13.51
N ALA A 42 18.56 2.39 -13.46
CA ALA A 42 17.96 1.80 -14.67
C ALA A 42 16.84 2.67 -15.26
N LEU A 43 16.04 3.35 -14.42
CA LEU A 43 15.05 4.36 -14.84
C LEU A 43 15.70 5.56 -15.55
N GLN A 44 16.91 5.94 -15.16
CA GLN A 44 17.64 7.05 -15.78
C GLN A 44 18.46 6.66 -17.03
N LYS A 45 18.84 5.39 -17.22
CA LYS A 45 19.77 4.98 -18.30
C LYS A 45 19.31 3.84 -19.22
N SER A 46 18.17 3.19 -18.98
CA SER A 46 17.78 2.01 -19.77
C SER A 46 16.71 2.31 -20.82
N SER A 47 17.06 2.16 -22.10
CA SER A 47 16.16 2.29 -23.26
C SER A 47 15.25 1.06 -23.49
N ASN A 48 15.19 0.11 -22.55
CA ASN A 48 14.42 -1.13 -22.73
C ASN A 48 13.04 -1.04 -22.05
N PRO A 49 11.93 -0.98 -22.83
CA PRO A 49 10.59 -0.74 -22.30
C PRO A 49 10.11 -1.82 -21.31
N LYS A 50 10.59 -3.07 -21.43
CA LYS A 50 10.25 -4.16 -20.49
C LYS A 50 10.82 -3.94 -19.09
N ARG A 51 12.07 -3.44 -18.98
CA ARG A 51 12.68 -3.12 -17.67
C ARG A 51 12.01 -1.91 -17.02
N LEU A 52 11.62 -0.92 -17.82
CA LEU A 52 10.91 0.27 -17.33
C LEU A 52 9.56 -0.10 -16.70
N HIS A 53 8.76 -0.94 -17.36
CA HIS A 53 7.48 -1.40 -16.83
C HIS A 53 7.61 -2.23 -15.55
N TYR A 54 8.61 -3.11 -15.47
CA TYR A 54 8.91 -3.87 -14.23
C TYR A 54 9.34 -2.96 -13.08
N ALA A 55 10.14 -1.93 -13.34
CA ALA A 55 10.54 -0.93 -12.35
C ALA A 55 9.33 -0.14 -11.83
N TRP A 56 8.44 0.32 -12.72
CA TRP A 56 7.19 0.98 -12.34
C TRP A 56 6.29 0.09 -11.48
N HIS A 57 6.13 -1.19 -11.84
CA HIS A 57 5.34 -2.14 -11.05
C HIS A 57 5.91 -2.33 -9.64
N ARG A 58 7.23 -2.45 -9.53
CA ARG A 58 7.92 -2.57 -8.24
C ARG A 58 7.77 -1.30 -7.40
N LEU A 59 7.83 -0.12 -8.02
CA LEU A 59 7.66 1.17 -7.35
C LEU A 59 6.23 1.31 -6.82
N VAL A 60 5.22 1.07 -7.66
CA VAL A 60 3.80 1.09 -7.27
C VAL A 60 3.54 0.14 -6.10
N TYR A 61 4.07 -1.09 -6.16
CA TYR A 61 3.98 -2.07 -5.07
C TYR A 61 4.65 -1.59 -3.76
N THR A 62 5.72 -0.81 -3.86
CA THR A 62 6.40 -0.26 -2.67
C THR A 62 5.60 0.88 -2.05
N THR A 63 5.06 1.77 -2.89
CA THR A 63 4.36 2.99 -2.47
C THR A 63 3.03 2.70 -1.77
N ILE A 64 2.35 1.59 -2.08
CA ILE A 64 1.07 1.29 -1.43
C ILE A 64 1.23 0.95 0.05
N ILE A 65 2.34 0.31 0.44
CA ILE A 65 2.56 -0.12 1.83
C ILE A 65 2.46 1.05 2.83
N PRO A 66 3.21 2.17 2.68
CA PRO A 66 3.07 3.29 3.59
C PRO A 66 1.67 3.92 3.55
N ILE A 67 0.97 3.91 2.40
CA ILE A 67 -0.41 4.40 2.30
C ILE A 67 -1.36 3.53 3.14
N LEU A 68 -1.22 2.21 3.09
CA LEU A 68 -2.05 1.29 3.89
C LEU A 68 -1.77 1.44 5.38
N ILE A 69 -0.49 1.59 5.76
CA ILE A 69 -0.09 1.87 7.15
C ILE A 69 -0.69 3.19 7.62
N LEU A 70 -0.61 4.25 6.81
CA LEU A 70 -1.19 5.56 7.11
C LEU A 70 -2.71 5.49 7.27
N SER A 71 -3.40 4.73 6.40
CA SER A 71 -4.84 4.51 6.47
C SER A 71 -5.26 3.86 7.79
N ILE A 72 -4.53 2.83 8.23
CA ILE A 72 -4.77 2.16 9.52
C ILE A 72 -4.45 3.09 10.69
N PHE A 73 -3.32 3.80 10.63
CA PHE A 73 -2.89 4.71 11.68
C PHE A 73 -3.91 5.83 11.92
N THR A 74 -4.37 6.46 10.84
CA THR A 74 -5.43 7.47 10.89
C THR A 74 -6.77 6.90 11.34
N GLY A 75 -7.11 5.68 10.91
CA GLY A 75 -8.30 4.95 11.37
C GLY A 75 -8.27 4.63 12.86
N MET A 76 -7.11 4.26 13.43
CA MET A 76 -6.96 4.03 14.87
C MET A 76 -7.16 5.31 15.69
N GLY A 77 -6.60 6.43 15.21
CA GLY A 77 -6.84 7.74 15.80
C GLY A 77 -8.32 8.13 15.78
N MET A 78 -9.05 7.75 14.72
CA MET A 78 -10.49 7.99 14.59
C MET A 78 -11.36 7.05 15.44
N TYR A 79 -10.94 5.79 15.63
CA TYR A 79 -11.71 4.79 16.38
C TYR A 79 -11.81 5.14 17.87
N LYS A 80 -10.69 5.53 18.49
CA LYS A 80 -10.63 5.90 19.91
C LYS A 80 -9.77 7.15 20.14
N PRO A 81 -10.27 8.35 19.79
CA PRO A 81 -9.52 9.60 19.93
C PRO A 81 -9.08 9.89 21.37
N ALA A 82 -9.88 9.48 22.37
CA ALA A 82 -9.54 9.66 23.78
C ALA A 82 -8.37 8.77 24.25
N GLN A 83 -8.10 7.65 23.57
CA GLN A 83 -6.97 6.77 23.88
C GLN A 83 -5.71 7.12 23.07
N PHE A 84 -5.90 7.75 21.91
CA PHE A 84 -4.82 8.12 20.98
C PHE A 84 -4.81 9.61 20.61
N PRO A 85 -4.79 10.53 21.59
CA PRO A 85 -4.81 11.97 21.30
C PRO A 85 -3.58 12.43 20.51
N TRP A 86 -2.42 11.81 20.79
CA TRP A 86 -1.16 12.07 20.11
C TRP A 86 -1.21 11.80 18.60
N ILE A 87 -2.07 10.88 18.13
CA ILE A 87 -2.26 10.65 16.69
C ILE A 87 -2.89 11.89 16.05
N VAL A 88 -3.93 12.46 16.68
CA VAL A 88 -4.61 13.66 16.19
C VAL A 88 -3.65 14.85 16.18
N GLU A 89 -2.81 14.98 17.21
CA GLU A 89 -1.79 16.03 17.32
C GLU A 89 -0.74 15.95 16.21
N CYS A 90 -0.30 14.76 15.80
CA CYS A 90 0.62 14.59 14.67
C CYS A 90 0.07 15.17 13.35
N PHE A 91 -1.26 15.18 13.17
CA PHE A 91 -1.91 15.78 12.00
C PHE A 91 -2.38 17.22 12.25
N GLY A 92 -2.18 17.75 13.46
CA GLY A 92 -2.54 19.11 13.88
C GLY A 92 -4.03 19.36 14.12
N SER A 93 -4.93 18.60 13.51
CA SER A 93 -6.38 18.72 13.76
C SER A 93 -7.15 17.44 13.46
N TRP A 94 -8.31 17.30 14.10
CA TRP A 94 -9.26 16.22 13.82
C TRP A 94 -9.79 16.25 12.37
N GLN A 95 -9.92 17.45 11.80
CA GLN A 95 -10.30 17.65 10.40
C GLN A 95 -9.20 17.13 9.48
N ALA A 96 -7.94 17.51 9.71
CA ALA A 96 -6.81 17.03 8.92
C ALA A 96 -6.68 15.49 8.98
N LEU A 97 -6.81 14.90 10.17
CA LEU A 97 -6.82 13.44 10.35
C LEU A 97 -7.87 12.76 9.45
N ARG A 98 -9.10 13.27 9.48
CA ARG A 98 -10.19 12.75 8.63
C ARG A 98 -9.88 12.93 7.15
N ILE A 99 -9.40 14.10 6.73
CA ILE A 99 -9.08 14.36 5.32
C ILE A 99 -8.03 13.36 4.83
N VAL A 100 -6.97 13.12 5.60
CA VAL A 100 -5.93 12.13 5.25
C VAL A 100 -6.50 10.72 5.19
N HIS A 101 -7.33 10.34 6.17
CA HIS A 101 -7.97 9.03 6.18
C HIS A 101 -8.88 8.82 4.96
N PHE A 102 -9.77 9.77 4.67
CA PHE A 102 -10.66 9.70 3.51
C PHE A 102 -9.92 9.82 2.18
N ALA A 103 -8.80 10.54 2.12
CA ALA A 103 -7.93 10.60 0.94
C ALA A 103 -7.26 9.24 0.66
N SER A 104 -7.04 8.40 1.68
CA SER A 104 -6.49 7.06 1.46
C SER A 104 -7.43 6.15 0.64
N VAL A 105 -8.74 6.32 0.76
CA VAL A 105 -9.76 5.50 0.07
C VAL A 105 -9.65 5.58 -1.46
N PRO A 106 -9.72 6.77 -2.11
CA PRO A 106 -9.59 6.87 -3.56
C PRO A 106 -8.20 6.45 -4.04
N ILE A 107 -7.14 6.65 -3.23
CA ILE A 107 -5.78 6.20 -3.57
C ILE A 107 -5.72 4.67 -3.61
N ILE A 108 -6.31 4.00 -2.61
CA ILE A 108 -6.37 2.53 -2.57
C ILE A 108 -7.23 1.99 -3.72
N LEU A 109 -8.37 2.63 -4.01
CA LEU A 109 -9.20 2.24 -5.16
C LEU A 109 -8.44 2.38 -6.49
N LEU A 110 -7.75 3.50 -6.68
CA LEU A 110 -6.91 3.72 -7.85
C LEU A 110 -5.80 2.66 -7.94
N TYR A 111 -5.17 2.32 -6.83
CA TYR A 111 -4.15 1.27 -6.77
C TYR A 111 -4.71 -0.10 -7.19
N VAL A 112 -5.88 -0.49 -6.67
CA VAL A 112 -6.53 -1.78 -7.00
C VAL A 112 -6.87 -1.88 -8.48
N ILE A 113 -7.11 -0.75 -9.16
CA ILE A 113 -7.34 -0.71 -10.61
C ILE A 113 -6.01 -0.74 -11.38
N ILE A 114 -5.06 0.13 -11.02
CA ILE A 114 -3.79 0.28 -11.74
C ILE A 114 -2.90 -0.95 -11.59
N HIS A 115 -2.81 -1.52 -10.38
CA HIS A 115 -1.92 -2.64 -10.07
C HIS A 115 -2.12 -3.86 -10.99
N PRO A 116 -3.34 -4.43 -11.15
CA PRO A 116 -3.57 -5.55 -12.06
C PRO A 116 -3.43 -5.17 -13.54
N LEU A 117 -3.75 -3.94 -13.94
CA LEU A 117 -3.52 -3.47 -15.30
C LEU A 117 -2.03 -3.44 -15.65
N LEU A 118 -1.21 -2.97 -14.70
CA LEU A 118 0.24 -2.92 -14.84
C LEU A 118 0.86 -4.33 -14.76
N ALA A 119 0.30 -5.22 -13.92
CA ALA A 119 0.67 -6.63 -13.87
C ALA A 119 0.39 -7.33 -15.20
N ARG A 120 -0.81 -7.15 -15.77
CA ARG A 120 -1.17 -7.66 -17.11
C ARG A 120 -0.22 -7.18 -18.19
N LYS A 121 0.12 -5.89 -18.18
CA LYS A 121 1.01 -5.26 -19.19
C LYS A 121 2.47 -5.69 -19.07
N SER A 122 2.93 -6.09 -17.88
CA SER A 122 4.32 -6.53 -17.63
C SER A 122 4.53 -8.05 -17.74
N GLY A 123 3.48 -8.84 -17.55
CA GLY A 123 3.54 -10.30 -17.47
C GLY A 123 2.85 -11.09 -18.59
N GLY A 124 1.94 -10.49 -19.37
CA GLY A 124 1.13 -11.22 -20.35
C GLY A 124 0.17 -12.23 -19.71
N GLU A 125 -0.77 -12.77 -20.50
CA GLU A 125 -1.84 -13.67 -20.05
C GLU A 125 -1.33 -14.93 -19.31
N VAL A 126 -0.07 -15.32 -19.54
CA VAL A 126 0.61 -16.47 -18.91
C VAL A 126 0.70 -16.35 -17.37
N LEU A 127 0.85 -15.14 -16.84
CA LEU A 127 0.87 -14.90 -15.38
C LEU A 127 -0.53 -14.91 -14.77
N VAL A 128 -1.57 -14.65 -15.57
CA VAL A 128 -2.97 -14.72 -15.11
C VAL A 128 -3.45 -16.17 -15.14
N GLU A 129 -3.12 -16.94 -16.19
CA GLU A 129 -3.48 -18.37 -16.29
C GLU A 129 -2.89 -19.20 -15.14
N SER A 130 -1.62 -18.96 -14.77
CA SER A 130 -0.96 -19.72 -13.68
C SER A 130 -1.43 -19.36 -12.26
N MET A 131 -2.32 -18.38 -12.10
CA MET A 131 -2.96 -18.10 -10.80
C MET A 131 -4.25 -18.90 -10.59
N PHE A 132 -4.87 -19.36 -11.69
CA PHE A 132 -6.15 -20.07 -11.68
C PHE A 132 -6.01 -21.57 -12.01
N TRP A 133 -4.78 -22.05 -12.24
CA TRP A 133 -4.46 -23.44 -12.54
C TRP A 133 -3.29 -23.94 -11.67
#